data_AF-A0A1N6YYQ6-F1
#
_entry.id   AF-A0A1N6YYQ6-F1
#
_cell.length_a   1.000
_cell.length_b   1.000
_cell.length_c   1.000
_cell.angle_alpha   90.00
_cell.angle_beta   90.00
_cell.angle_gamma   90.00
#
_symmetry.space_group_name_H-M   'P 1'
#
loop_
_entity.id
_entity.type
_entity.pdbx_description
1 polymer ?
#
loop_
_entity_poly.entity_id
_entity_poly.type
_entity_poly.pdbx_seq_one_letter_code
_entity_poly.pdbx_strand_id
1 'polypeptide(L)'
;MARDETARGSKRKGLLNRRSYLKFAGATAATFAATGSTVGANEYETITVPAGETKSIAVGDGETFENKLIDMSASGASVLITTSGSGWTIRNVGFKGEHPGGHYLMTPGVSDPEGTALIENVYMGDGQAPRTKSGGIWVDANLPHQGTITFRNVHIAGMIDNGLYGSGPGAQGYGGNLHVESSYFKGNTISNVRLNSKTRPCNVTNTVIDTTGAQPCGVGCSAPGSTNTRAIWSWYGETHLRNCDIVGDIATIDGGTVTETNTRTGEAADLTPPKGVPMSAEQAASGAGGSSGNRKQAAQQKQAKAQGLPNVLSISSSDASTEANYEFEVTGKVKKSTERGGSKSKEDTIENGTVSGAVAGGTDSYQFAGTLTKFSLDGNATLFLNGKRVTPGKLGLPKTLVIDGSKGDGVSTYSFDVGGSVAKDDDLGSINDFDTISGKRVKGRVIDGTDAYRFSGDLKRIEIDGGAKAWVSVEQNQ
;
A
#
# COMPACT_ATOMS: atom_id res chain seq x y z
N MET A 1 53.36 -7.19 -53.74
CA MET A 1 53.62 -6.72 -52.36
C MET A 1 52.50 -7.28 -51.49
N ALA A 2 52.53 -8.53 -51.04
CA ALA A 2 53.43 -9.23 -50.11
C ALA A 2 53.11 -8.98 -48.62
N ARG A 3 52.79 -10.11 -47.96
CA ARG A 3 52.84 -10.48 -46.53
C ARG A 3 51.48 -10.61 -45.82
N ASP A 4 50.98 -11.79 -45.38
CA ASP A 4 51.54 -13.02 -44.77
C ASP A 4 51.49 -13.01 -43.23
N GLU A 5 50.89 -14.09 -42.68
CA GLU A 5 51.07 -14.72 -41.35
C GLU A 5 50.93 -13.84 -40.06
N THR A 6 50.61 -14.27 -38.85
CA THR A 6 50.57 -15.57 -38.15
C THR A 6 49.81 -15.39 -36.81
N ALA A 7 49.35 -16.51 -36.25
CA ALA A 7 48.85 -16.62 -34.88
C ALA A 7 49.96 -16.77 -33.83
N ARG A 8 49.77 -16.22 -32.60
CA ARG A 8 49.99 -16.83 -31.26
C ARG A 8 50.39 -15.80 -30.19
N GLY A 9 49.78 -15.93 -28.99
CA GLY A 9 50.57 -15.93 -27.75
C GLY A 9 50.18 -14.99 -26.60
N SER A 10 49.45 -15.54 -25.63
CA SER A 10 49.66 -15.43 -24.17
C SER A 10 49.41 -14.11 -23.38
N LYS A 11 48.31 -14.13 -22.62
CA LYS A 11 48.16 -13.83 -21.17
C LYS A 11 49.26 -12.97 -20.47
N ARG A 12 48.90 -11.80 -19.92
CA ARG A 12 48.52 -11.55 -18.50
C ARG A 12 48.51 -10.04 -18.15
N LYS A 13 47.54 -9.70 -17.30
CA LYS A 13 47.52 -8.66 -16.23
C LYS A 13 47.31 -7.18 -16.60
N GLY A 14 46.20 -6.68 -16.03
CA GLY A 14 46.03 -5.32 -15.54
C GLY A 14 45.41 -4.36 -16.56
N LEU A 15 44.46 -3.48 -16.22
CA LEU A 15 44.00 -3.01 -14.93
C LEU A 15 42.75 -2.13 -15.19
N LEU A 16 41.73 -2.22 -14.31
CA LEU A 16 40.78 -1.15 -13.91
C LEU A 16 39.67 -0.77 -14.93
N ASN A 17 38.43 -0.42 -14.58
CA ASN A 17 37.69 -0.36 -13.32
C ASN A 17 36.23 0.01 -13.71
N ARG A 18 35.21 -0.74 -13.29
CA ARG A 18 33.87 -0.22 -12.93
C ARG A 18 33.18 -1.15 -11.91
N ARG A 19 33.85 -1.37 -10.77
CA ARG A 19 33.22 -1.70 -9.48
C ARG A 19 33.81 -0.78 -8.41
N SER A 20 33.08 0.26 -8.06
CA SER A 20 33.17 1.15 -6.88
C SER A 20 31.99 2.11 -7.07
N TYR A 21 31.02 2.22 -6.18
CA TYR A 21 31.13 2.64 -4.79
C TYR A 21 30.10 1.95 -3.91
N LEU A 22 30.55 1.35 -2.80
CA LEU A 22 30.00 1.53 -1.45
C LEU A 22 30.88 0.72 -0.49
N LYS A 23 32.02 1.31 -0.15
CA LYS A 23 32.69 1.05 1.12
C LYS A 23 32.11 2.07 2.11
N PHE A 24 31.14 1.64 2.91
CA PHE A 24 30.95 2.22 4.24
C PHE A 24 31.62 1.25 5.21
N ALA A 25 32.79 1.65 5.71
CA ALA A 25 33.46 0.97 6.80
C ALA A 25 33.17 1.75 8.07
N GLY A 26 32.62 1.07 9.09
CA GLY A 26 32.81 1.44 10.48
C GLY A 26 31.71 2.25 11.16
N ALA A 27 30.50 1.68 11.28
CA ALA A 27 29.69 1.84 12.49
C ALA A 27 28.89 0.55 12.68
N THR A 28 29.29 -0.20 13.70
CA THR A 28 28.66 -1.35 14.35
C THR A 28 27.33 -1.82 13.76
N ALA A 29 27.36 -2.95 13.05
CA ALA A 29 26.17 -3.80 12.94
C ALA A 29 25.87 -4.32 14.36
N ALA A 30 24.96 -3.65 15.06
CA ALA A 30 24.35 -4.25 16.24
C ALA A 30 23.46 -5.40 15.74
N THR A 31 24.00 -6.62 15.77
CA THR A 31 23.18 -7.82 15.98
C THR A 31 22.38 -7.57 17.25
N PHE A 32 21.11 -7.22 17.11
CA PHE A 32 20.19 -7.29 18.23
C PHE A 32 19.99 -8.77 18.55
N ALA A 33 20.67 -9.22 19.60
CA ALA A 33 20.04 -10.15 20.51
C ALA A 33 18.69 -9.53 20.89
N ALA A 34 17.61 -10.31 20.75
CA ALA A 34 16.31 -9.95 21.30
C ALA A 34 16.44 -9.87 22.83
N THR A 35 16.95 -8.75 23.35
CA THR A 35 16.77 -8.37 24.75
C THR A 35 15.29 -8.12 24.90
N GLY A 36 14.63 -9.07 25.58
CA GLY A 36 13.19 -9.13 25.73
C GLY A 36 12.59 -7.76 25.98
N SER A 37 11.90 -7.24 24.97
CA SER A 37 10.93 -6.19 25.16
C SER A 37 9.87 -6.78 26.07
N THR A 38 9.83 -6.31 27.31
CA THR A 38 8.67 -6.50 28.17
C THR A 38 7.47 -5.97 27.39
N VAL A 39 6.57 -6.87 26.97
CA VAL A 39 5.28 -6.50 26.38
C VAL A 39 4.45 -5.89 27.51
N GLY A 40 4.72 -4.62 27.81
CA GLY A 40 3.81 -3.78 28.57
C GLY A 40 2.55 -3.55 27.74
N ALA A 41 1.41 -3.44 28.41
CA ALA A 41 0.07 -3.38 27.82
C ALA A 41 -0.23 -2.07 27.06
N ASN A 42 0.62 -1.68 26.11
CA ASN A 42 0.36 -0.60 25.17
C ASN A 42 -0.07 -1.21 23.84
N GLU A 43 -1.15 -0.70 23.26
CA GLU A 43 -1.79 -1.18 22.01
C GLU A 43 -0.94 -0.91 20.74
N TYR A 44 0.32 -0.48 20.90
CA TYR A 44 1.23 -0.07 19.82
C TYR A 44 2.71 -0.20 20.22
N GLU A 45 3.60 -0.26 19.22
CA GLU A 45 5.05 -0.24 19.40
C GLU A 45 5.59 1.20 19.35
N THR A 46 6.49 1.57 20.27
CA THR A 46 7.20 2.86 20.23
C THR A 46 8.54 2.73 19.52
N ILE A 47 8.76 3.56 18.51
CA ILE A 47 10.05 3.76 17.83
C ILE A 47 10.64 5.07 18.33
N THR A 48 11.56 5.02 19.29
CA THR A 48 12.30 6.21 19.75
C THR A 48 13.46 6.52 18.82
N VAL A 49 13.54 7.77 18.35
CA VAL A 49 14.63 8.27 17.52
C VAL A 49 15.59 9.09 18.39
N PRO A 50 16.90 8.76 18.41
CA PRO A 50 17.89 9.53 19.17
C PRO A 50 18.08 10.97 18.66
N ALA A 51 18.62 11.82 19.53
CA ALA A 51 18.93 13.21 19.18
C ALA A 51 19.88 13.30 17.97
N GLY A 52 19.53 14.16 17.01
CA GLY A 52 20.31 14.40 15.79
C GLY A 52 20.25 13.28 14.74
N GLU A 53 19.49 12.20 14.98
CA GLU A 53 19.34 11.10 14.03
C GLU A 53 18.09 11.24 13.16
N THR A 54 18.19 10.78 11.91
CA THR A 54 17.01 10.55 11.05
C THR A 54 16.89 9.07 10.77
N LYS A 55 15.80 8.45 11.23
CA LYS A 55 15.54 7.02 10.99
C LYS A 55 14.84 6.83 9.64
N SER A 56 15.37 5.97 8.79
CA SER A 56 14.71 5.60 7.53
C SER A 56 13.89 4.32 7.71
N ILE A 57 12.65 4.32 7.22
CA ILE A 57 11.75 3.16 7.23
C ILE A 57 11.23 2.96 5.80
N ALA A 58 11.37 1.75 5.28
CA ALA A 58 10.83 1.39 3.97
C ALA A 58 9.60 0.49 4.15
N VAL A 59 8.55 0.73 3.36
CA VAL A 59 7.35 -0.10 3.28
C VAL A 59 7.22 -0.60 1.84
N GLY A 60 7.47 -1.87 1.62
CA GLY A 60 7.49 -2.52 0.31
C GLY A 60 6.11 -2.88 -0.22
N ASP A 61 6.11 -3.49 -1.42
CA ASP A 61 4.91 -3.95 -2.12
C ASP A 61 4.05 -4.89 -1.23
N GLY A 62 2.77 -4.57 -1.09
CA GLY A 62 1.82 -5.32 -0.28
C GLY A 62 2.04 -5.28 1.24
N GLU A 63 3.09 -4.61 1.73
CA GLU A 63 3.44 -4.58 3.15
C GLU A 63 2.48 -3.70 3.97
N THR A 64 2.37 -3.99 5.26
CA THR A 64 1.64 -3.14 6.22
C THR A 64 2.57 -2.67 7.33
N PHE A 65 2.66 -1.35 7.50
CA PHE A 65 3.34 -0.70 8.61
C PHE A 65 2.30 -0.09 9.55
N GLU A 66 2.14 -0.66 10.74
CA GLU A 66 1.03 -0.28 11.61
C GLU A 66 1.29 -0.29 13.12
N ASN A 67 0.42 0.43 13.83
CA ASN A 67 0.37 0.53 15.29
C ASN A 67 1.71 1.00 15.87
N LYS A 68 2.20 2.15 15.38
CA LYS A 68 3.49 2.72 15.74
C LYS A 68 3.36 4.10 16.34
N LEU A 69 4.01 4.32 17.47
CA LEU A 69 4.33 5.65 17.98
C LEU A 69 5.78 5.96 17.63
N ILE A 70 6.02 6.86 16.69
CA ILE A 70 7.36 7.33 16.35
C ILE A 70 7.66 8.53 17.23
N ASP A 71 8.54 8.33 18.21
CA ASP A 71 8.95 9.37 19.15
C ASP A 71 10.22 10.06 18.66
N MET A 72 10.04 11.27 18.16
CA MET A 72 11.06 12.21 17.71
C MET A 72 11.16 13.43 18.62
N SER A 73 10.81 13.31 19.90
CA SER A 73 10.89 14.42 20.86
C SER A 73 12.32 14.86 21.19
N ALA A 74 13.33 14.05 20.85
CA ALA A 74 14.73 14.39 21.06
C ALA A 74 15.19 15.46 20.05
N SER A 75 16.07 16.37 20.48
CA SER A 75 16.54 17.48 19.64
C SER A 75 17.13 16.99 18.31
N GLY A 76 16.58 17.47 17.19
CA GLY A 76 17.03 17.09 15.84
C GLY A 76 16.70 15.66 15.42
N ALA A 77 15.92 14.91 16.20
CA ALA A 77 15.45 13.60 15.83
C ALA A 77 14.39 13.69 14.72
N SER A 78 14.42 12.77 13.76
CA SER A 78 13.44 12.73 12.68
C SER A 78 13.27 11.33 12.10
N VAL A 79 12.31 11.17 11.20
CA VAL A 79 12.10 9.94 10.43
C VAL A 79 11.84 10.29 8.97
N LEU A 80 12.14 9.34 8.09
CA LEU A 80 11.71 9.34 6.71
C LEU A 80 11.09 7.97 6.40
N ILE A 81 9.81 7.96 6.06
CA ILE A 81 9.12 6.76 5.58
C ILE A 81 9.00 6.81 4.06
N THR A 82 9.57 5.81 3.38
CA THR A 82 9.48 5.64 1.93
C THR A 82 8.65 4.40 1.60
N THR A 83 8.02 4.40 0.42
CA THR A 83 7.27 3.23 -0.05
C THR A 83 7.77 2.75 -1.41
N SER A 84 7.55 1.48 -1.73
CA SER A 84 7.79 0.94 -3.07
C SER A 84 6.67 -0.02 -3.48
N GLY A 85 6.51 -0.22 -4.78
CA GLY A 85 5.45 -1.07 -5.32
C GLY A 85 4.05 -0.47 -5.16
N SER A 86 3.09 -1.31 -4.81
CA SER A 86 1.65 -1.08 -4.71
C SER A 86 1.07 -1.89 -3.54
N GLY A 87 -0.22 -1.75 -3.23
CA GLY A 87 -0.90 -2.58 -2.24
C GLY A 87 -0.47 -2.38 -0.79
N TRP A 88 0.51 -1.52 -0.53
CA TRP A 88 1.02 -1.25 0.81
C TRP A 88 0.03 -0.43 1.65
N THR A 89 0.13 -0.58 2.97
CA THR A 89 -0.67 0.16 3.94
C THR A 89 0.19 0.73 5.06
N ILE A 90 0.04 2.04 5.34
CA ILE A 90 0.54 2.66 6.56
C ILE A 90 -0.68 3.02 7.40
N ARG A 91 -0.84 2.44 8.59
CA ARG A 91 -2.02 2.73 9.41
C ARG A 91 -1.72 2.85 10.90
N ASN A 92 -2.47 3.67 11.63
CA ASN A 92 -2.31 3.85 13.07
C ASN A 92 -0.86 4.24 13.42
N VAL A 93 -0.38 5.34 12.83
CA VAL A 93 0.99 5.83 13.04
C VAL A 93 0.95 7.25 13.58
N GLY A 94 1.48 7.44 14.78
CA GLY A 94 1.64 8.75 15.40
C GLY A 94 3.07 9.24 15.37
N PHE A 95 3.28 10.49 14.95
CA PHE A 95 4.56 11.18 15.01
C PHE A 95 4.52 12.13 16.21
N LYS A 96 5.34 11.85 17.22
CA LYS A 96 5.43 12.62 18.46
C LYS A 96 6.71 13.45 18.46
N GLY A 97 6.58 14.74 18.70
CA GLY A 97 7.69 15.69 18.64
C GLY A 97 7.68 16.51 17.34
N GLU A 98 8.32 17.68 17.41
CA GLU A 98 8.42 18.61 16.30
C GLU A 98 9.44 18.12 15.26
N HIS A 99 9.05 18.09 13.98
CA HIS A 99 9.95 17.75 12.89
C HIS A 99 11.03 18.84 12.72
N PRO A 100 12.33 18.53 12.73
CA PRO A 100 13.39 19.54 12.57
C PRO A 100 13.46 20.14 11.15
N GLY A 101 12.71 19.60 10.18
CA GLY A 101 12.76 20.02 8.78
C GLY A 101 13.99 19.51 8.03
N GLY A 102 14.12 19.90 6.76
CA GLY A 102 15.23 19.48 5.89
C GLY A 102 14.87 18.39 4.88
N HIS A 103 13.87 17.55 5.20
CA HIS A 103 13.30 16.49 4.38
C HIS A 103 11.79 16.32 4.71
N TYR A 104 11.08 15.44 4.00
CA TYR A 104 9.69 15.11 4.30
C TYR A 104 9.59 13.93 5.26
N LEU A 105 8.59 13.91 6.15
CA LEU A 105 8.36 12.77 7.05
C LEU A 105 7.94 11.50 6.29
N MET A 106 7.22 11.67 5.18
CA MET A 106 6.89 10.58 4.26
C MET A 106 7.11 10.97 2.81
N THR A 107 7.59 10.00 2.02
CA THR A 107 7.65 10.08 0.56
C THR A 107 6.99 8.85 -0.09
N PRO A 108 5.65 8.79 -0.11
CA PRO A 108 4.94 7.64 -0.64
C PRO A 108 4.79 7.72 -2.16
N GLY A 109 4.72 6.56 -2.79
CA GLY A 109 4.41 6.42 -4.21
C GLY A 109 3.85 5.02 -4.52
N VAL A 110 3.10 4.94 -5.61
CA VAL A 110 2.54 3.69 -6.14
C VAL A 110 2.95 3.57 -7.60
N SER A 111 3.84 2.62 -7.89
CA SER A 111 4.44 2.48 -9.22
C SER A 111 3.53 1.84 -10.26
N ASP A 112 2.59 1.01 -9.83
CA ASP A 112 1.60 0.37 -10.69
C ASP A 112 0.45 1.34 -11.00
N PRO A 113 0.14 1.64 -12.28
CA PRO A 113 -1.02 2.46 -12.68
C PRO A 113 -2.37 1.99 -12.14
N GLU A 114 -2.54 0.67 -11.96
CA GLU A 114 -3.76 0.04 -11.43
C GLU A 114 -3.62 -0.32 -9.93
N GLY A 115 -2.46 0.01 -9.37
CA GLY A 115 -2.13 -0.19 -7.97
C GLY A 115 -2.82 0.82 -7.07
N THR A 116 -3.12 0.38 -5.85
CA THR A 116 -3.71 1.23 -4.81
C THR A 116 -2.91 1.10 -3.52
N ALA A 117 -2.84 2.18 -2.74
CA ALA A 117 -2.25 2.15 -1.41
C ALA A 117 -3.04 3.02 -0.42
N LEU A 118 -2.83 2.79 0.88
CA LEU A 118 -3.57 3.43 1.96
C LEU A 118 -2.64 4.02 3.02
N ILE A 119 -2.89 5.28 3.38
CA ILE A 119 -2.36 5.94 4.56
C ILE A 119 -3.56 6.30 5.44
N GLU A 120 -3.71 5.64 6.59
CA GLU A 120 -4.92 5.75 7.42
C GLU A 120 -4.61 6.02 8.89
N ASN A 121 -5.38 6.91 9.53
CA ASN A 121 -5.25 7.18 10.97
C ASN A 121 -3.81 7.54 11.35
N VAL A 122 -3.28 8.57 10.68
CA VAL A 122 -1.91 9.07 10.87
C VAL A 122 -1.95 10.46 11.48
N TYR A 123 -1.10 10.70 12.49
CA TYR A 123 -0.96 12.00 13.13
C TYR A 123 0.43 12.59 12.90
N MET A 124 0.48 13.79 12.32
CA MET A 124 1.63 14.67 12.17
C MET A 124 1.24 16.09 12.64
N GLY A 125 0.61 16.18 13.82
CA GLY A 125 0.05 17.44 14.33
C GLY A 125 1.00 18.27 15.20
N ASP A 126 2.14 17.70 15.62
CA ASP A 126 3.14 18.40 16.45
C ASP A 126 3.97 19.41 15.64
N GLY A 127 3.82 19.42 14.32
CA GLY A 127 4.38 20.44 13.44
C GLY A 127 5.85 20.27 13.10
N GLN A 128 6.41 21.35 12.57
CA GLN A 128 7.79 21.42 12.11
C GLN A 128 8.44 22.71 12.60
N ALA A 129 9.73 22.63 12.92
CA ALA A 129 10.52 23.74 13.41
C ALA A 129 10.42 24.95 12.47
N PRO A 130 10.09 26.17 12.97
CA PRO A 130 9.93 27.36 12.13
C PRO A 130 11.13 27.69 11.26
N ARG A 131 10.89 28.32 10.11
CA ARG A 131 11.94 28.76 9.18
C ARG A 131 12.87 27.64 8.70
N THR A 132 12.34 26.43 8.55
CA THR A 132 13.01 25.30 7.92
C THR A 132 12.45 25.06 6.50
N LYS A 133 12.80 23.92 5.88
CA LYS A 133 12.41 23.55 4.51
C LYS A 133 11.76 22.16 4.47
N SER A 134 11.07 21.84 3.37
CA SER A 134 10.25 20.63 3.20
C SER A 134 9.05 20.62 4.15
N GLY A 135 8.18 19.61 4.04
CA GLY A 135 6.91 19.56 4.78
C GLY A 135 6.58 18.17 5.31
N GLY A 136 5.30 17.87 5.48
CA GLY A 136 4.85 16.58 6.02
C GLY A 136 5.06 15.45 5.03
N ILE A 137 4.35 15.52 3.90
CA ILE A 137 4.33 14.45 2.89
C ILE A 137 4.67 15.02 1.52
N TRP A 138 5.56 14.34 0.80
CA TRP A 138 5.79 14.56 -0.62
C TRP A 138 5.56 13.29 -1.41
N VAL A 139 4.52 13.27 -2.24
CA VAL A 139 4.28 12.13 -3.10
C VAL A 139 5.43 12.01 -4.08
N ASP A 140 6.07 10.85 -4.08
CA ASP A 140 7.35 10.62 -4.72
C ASP A 140 7.22 10.84 -6.22
N ALA A 141 7.91 11.87 -6.72
CA ALA A 141 7.99 12.17 -8.15
C ALA A 141 9.16 11.45 -8.84
N ASN A 142 10.10 10.91 -8.06
CA ASN A 142 11.25 10.17 -8.56
C ASN A 142 10.91 8.68 -8.77
N LEU A 143 9.99 8.15 -7.96
CA LEU A 143 9.24 6.95 -8.30
C LEU A 143 8.07 7.36 -9.22
N PRO A 144 7.74 6.60 -10.29
CA PRO A 144 6.59 6.94 -11.11
C PRO A 144 5.29 6.69 -10.32
N HIS A 145 4.78 7.67 -9.58
CA HIS A 145 3.46 7.54 -8.96
C HIS A 145 2.37 7.56 -10.04
N GLN A 146 1.87 6.37 -10.38
CA GLN A 146 0.91 6.13 -11.45
C GLN A 146 -0.44 5.64 -10.91
N GLY A 147 -0.43 4.95 -9.77
CA GLY A 147 -1.61 4.39 -9.13
C GLY A 147 -2.41 5.39 -8.29
N THR A 148 -3.15 4.87 -7.31
CA THR A 148 -3.96 5.68 -6.37
C THR A 148 -3.46 5.57 -4.95
N ILE A 149 -3.31 6.70 -4.25
CA ILE A 149 -3.09 6.71 -2.80
C ILE A 149 -4.31 7.33 -2.12
N THR A 150 -4.87 6.63 -1.15
CA THR A 150 -5.91 7.18 -0.26
C THR A 150 -5.31 7.58 1.08
N PHE A 151 -5.50 8.84 1.46
CA PHE A 151 -5.22 9.38 2.79
C PHE A 151 -6.54 9.47 3.55
N ARG A 152 -6.70 8.68 4.60
CA ARG A 152 -7.93 8.64 5.40
C ARG A 152 -7.63 8.96 6.86
N ASN A 153 -8.46 9.77 7.50
CA ASN A 153 -8.31 10.10 8.92
C ASN A 153 -6.90 10.58 9.26
N VAL A 154 -6.30 11.42 8.41
CA VAL A 154 -4.97 11.99 8.70
C VAL A 154 -5.12 13.34 9.37
N HIS A 155 -4.23 13.63 10.33
CA HIS A 155 -4.07 14.96 10.91
C HIS A 155 -2.68 15.46 10.55
N ILE A 156 -2.58 16.49 9.71
CA ILE A 156 -1.29 17.08 9.33
C ILE A 156 -1.33 18.58 9.62
N ALA A 157 -0.52 19.03 10.56
CA ALA A 157 -0.53 20.43 10.98
C ALA A 157 0.87 21.02 11.11
N GLY A 158 0.97 22.34 10.98
CA GLY A 158 2.16 23.12 11.33
C GLY A 158 3.40 22.82 10.49
N MET A 159 3.27 22.29 9.28
CA MET A 159 4.40 22.06 8.38
C MET A 159 4.83 23.36 7.70
N ILE A 160 6.15 23.58 7.58
CA ILE A 160 6.71 24.83 7.02
C ILE A 160 6.63 24.89 5.49
N ASP A 161 6.45 23.75 4.83
CA ASP A 161 6.17 23.71 3.40
C ASP A 161 4.72 23.25 3.18
N ASN A 162 4.50 22.17 2.44
CA ASN A 162 3.18 21.59 2.22
C ASN A 162 2.85 20.56 3.32
N GLY A 163 1.58 20.45 3.70
CA GLY A 163 1.09 19.33 4.50
C GLY A 163 1.14 18.05 3.67
N LEU A 164 0.36 18.04 2.58
CA LEU A 164 0.42 17.03 1.53
C LEU A 164 0.84 17.66 0.20
N TYR A 165 2.04 17.33 -0.27
CA TYR A 165 2.57 17.74 -1.58
C TYR A 165 2.39 16.61 -2.60
N GLY A 166 1.25 16.62 -3.30
CA GLY A 166 0.89 15.62 -4.30
C GLY A 166 1.22 15.96 -5.75
N SER A 167 1.64 17.19 -6.08
CA SER A 167 1.75 17.61 -7.48
C SER A 167 3.07 17.29 -8.19
N GLY A 168 4.09 16.82 -7.46
CA GLY A 168 5.41 16.48 -8.02
C GLY A 168 5.34 15.48 -9.19
N PRO A 169 4.63 14.34 -9.04
CA PRO A 169 4.48 13.35 -10.12
C PRO A 169 3.89 13.93 -11.42
N GLY A 170 2.93 14.84 -11.32
CA GLY A 170 2.32 15.50 -12.47
C GLY A 170 3.28 16.34 -13.29
N ALA A 171 4.23 17.01 -12.63
CA ALA A 171 5.28 17.77 -13.31
C ALA A 171 6.24 16.86 -14.09
N GLN A 172 6.38 15.60 -13.67
CA GLN A 172 7.16 14.56 -14.35
C GLN A 172 6.34 13.78 -15.40
N GLY A 173 5.07 14.13 -15.60
CA GLY A 173 4.19 13.49 -16.57
C GLY A 173 3.42 12.27 -16.04
N TYR A 174 3.51 11.94 -14.75
CA TYR A 174 2.78 10.82 -14.17
C TYR A 174 1.36 11.20 -13.74
N GLY A 175 0.42 10.28 -13.98
CA GLY A 175 -1.02 10.47 -13.78
C GLY A 175 -1.60 9.83 -12.51
N GLY A 176 -0.75 9.46 -11.54
CA GLY A 176 -1.23 8.95 -10.25
C GLY A 176 -2.07 10.00 -9.52
N ASN A 177 -3.19 9.55 -8.97
CA ASN A 177 -4.18 10.40 -8.33
C ASN A 177 -4.30 10.11 -6.83
N LEU A 178 -4.78 11.10 -6.09
CA LEU A 178 -4.83 11.06 -4.64
C LEU A 178 -6.28 11.26 -4.17
N HIS A 179 -6.64 10.55 -3.10
CA HIS A 179 -7.91 10.72 -2.41
C HIS A 179 -7.64 11.09 -0.96
N VAL A 180 -8.33 12.11 -0.46
CA VAL A 180 -8.26 12.56 0.92
C VAL A 180 -9.65 12.43 1.53
N GLU A 181 -9.77 11.68 2.62
CA GLU A 181 -11.04 11.29 3.20
C GLU A 181 -11.03 11.56 4.70
N SER A 182 -12.07 12.22 5.21
CA SER A 182 -12.29 12.35 6.66
C SER A 182 -11.06 12.82 7.42
N SER A 183 -10.36 13.84 6.91
CA SER A 183 -9.04 14.26 7.41
C SER A 183 -9.05 15.69 7.95
N TYR A 184 -8.00 16.06 8.66
CA TYR A 184 -7.81 17.41 9.22
C TYR A 184 -6.44 17.96 8.86
N PHE A 185 -6.43 19.14 8.24
CA PHE A 185 -5.20 19.85 7.90
C PHE A 185 -5.22 21.22 8.54
N LYS A 186 -4.11 21.61 9.20
CA LYS A 186 -4.04 22.90 9.88
C LYS A 186 -2.72 23.64 9.70
N GLY A 187 -2.80 24.90 9.26
CA GLY A 187 -1.67 25.83 9.35
C GLY A 187 -0.40 25.37 8.64
N ASN A 188 -0.51 24.62 7.55
CA ASN A 188 0.64 24.27 6.72
C ASN A 188 0.97 25.44 5.78
N THR A 189 2.22 25.88 5.75
CA THR A 189 2.60 27.22 5.30
C THR A 189 2.41 27.46 3.80
N ILE A 190 2.69 26.49 2.93
CA ILE A 190 2.60 26.68 1.47
C ILE A 190 1.24 26.22 0.93
N SER A 191 0.85 25.00 1.31
CA SER A 191 -0.47 24.46 1.04
C SER A 191 -0.75 23.31 2.01
N ASN A 192 -2.01 23.19 2.42
CA ASN A 192 -2.48 22.08 3.23
C ASN A 192 -2.61 20.81 2.38
N VAL A 193 -3.31 20.93 1.26
CA VAL A 193 -3.54 19.81 0.33
C VAL A 193 -3.25 20.27 -1.11
N ARG A 194 -2.12 19.82 -1.65
CA ARG A 194 -1.70 20.09 -3.03
C ARG A 194 -1.80 18.81 -3.86
N LEU A 195 -2.48 18.87 -5.01
CA LEU A 195 -2.93 17.67 -5.72
C LEU A 195 -2.54 17.66 -7.21
N ASN A 196 -2.43 16.45 -7.75
CA ASN A 196 -2.28 16.15 -9.17
C ASN A 196 -3.23 15.04 -9.56
N SER A 197 -4.05 15.26 -10.59
CA SER A 197 -4.90 14.25 -11.18
C SER A 197 -4.56 13.95 -12.64
N LYS A 198 -4.02 14.92 -13.40
CA LYS A 198 -3.86 14.87 -14.87
C LYS A 198 -5.16 14.41 -15.55
N THR A 199 -5.35 13.10 -15.75
CA THR A 199 -6.51 12.47 -16.39
C THR A 199 -7.46 11.77 -15.42
N ARG A 200 -7.04 11.49 -14.18
CA ARG A 200 -7.81 10.74 -13.17
C ARG A 200 -8.11 11.64 -11.97
N PRO A 201 -9.36 12.10 -11.76
CA PRO A 201 -9.66 13.11 -10.74
C PRO A 201 -9.18 12.75 -9.32
N CYS A 202 -8.82 13.78 -8.57
CA CYS A 202 -8.58 13.68 -7.13
C CYS A 202 -9.88 13.97 -6.38
N ASN A 203 -10.06 13.34 -5.22
CA ASN A 203 -11.24 13.54 -4.39
C ASN A 203 -10.79 13.97 -2.99
N VAL A 204 -11.36 15.05 -2.47
CA VAL A 204 -11.22 15.47 -1.08
C VAL A 204 -12.61 15.45 -0.48
N THR A 205 -12.83 14.61 0.52
CA THR A 205 -14.16 14.34 1.05
C THR A 205 -14.19 14.41 2.58
N ASN A 206 -15.26 14.96 3.16
CA ASN A 206 -15.48 15.03 4.61
C ASN A 206 -14.28 15.60 5.38
N THR A 207 -13.53 16.52 4.78
CA THR A 207 -12.23 16.98 5.27
C THR A 207 -12.31 18.43 5.71
N VAL A 208 -11.69 18.73 6.85
CA VAL A 208 -11.61 20.08 7.40
C VAL A 208 -10.20 20.62 7.15
N ILE A 209 -10.11 21.84 6.61
CA ILE A 209 -8.85 22.51 6.33
C ILE A 209 -8.89 23.90 6.97
N ASP A 210 -8.05 24.10 7.97
CA ASP A 210 -7.91 25.35 8.72
C ASP A 210 -6.54 25.96 8.42
N THR A 211 -6.46 26.97 7.55
CA THR A 211 -5.16 27.56 7.22
C THR A 211 -4.59 28.48 8.31
N THR A 212 -5.28 28.67 9.44
CA THR A 212 -4.79 29.54 10.52
C THR A 212 -3.57 28.95 11.25
N GLY A 213 -2.74 29.82 11.84
CA GLY A 213 -1.57 29.41 12.64
C GLY A 213 -0.32 29.04 11.83
N ALA A 214 -0.33 29.24 10.51
CA ALA A 214 0.83 28.98 9.66
C ALA A 214 2.07 29.80 10.08
N GLN A 215 3.22 29.14 10.08
CA GLN A 215 4.50 29.74 10.44
C GLN A 215 5.28 30.18 9.19
N PRO A 216 6.13 31.21 9.26
CA PRO A 216 6.85 31.69 8.10
C PRO A 216 7.87 30.67 7.56
N CYS A 217 7.91 30.59 6.24
CA CYS A 217 8.84 29.74 5.48
C CYS A 217 10.29 30.25 5.58
N GLY A 218 11.25 29.33 5.76
CA GLY A 218 12.67 29.66 5.93
C GLY A 218 13.46 29.88 4.65
N VAL A 219 14.76 30.19 4.77
CA VAL A 219 15.68 30.20 3.63
C VAL A 219 15.87 28.76 3.14
N GLY A 220 15.50 28.47 1.89
CA GLY A 220 15.62 27.15 1.27
C GLY A 220 14.36 26.27 1.26
N CYS A 221 13.23 26.77 1.75
CA CYS A 221 11.92 26.17 1.47
C CYS A 221 11.43 26.54 0.07
N SER A 222 10.31 25.95 -0.39
CA SER A 222 9.80 26.18 -1.76
C SER A 222 9.42 27.64 -2.06
N ALA A 223 9.12 28.46 -1.05
CA ALA A 223 8.90 29.91 -1.18
C ALA A 223 9.35 30.68 0.09
N PRO A 224 10.64 31.06 0.21
CA PRO A 224 11.18 31.71 1.40
C PRO A 224 10.45 32.99 1.81
N GLY A 225 10.18 33.18 3.11
CA GLY A 225 9.45 34.33 3.65
C GLY A 225 7.93 34.29 3.46
N SER A 226 7.40 33.30 2.73
CA SER A 226 5.96 33.13 2.58
C SER A 226 5.30 32.76 3.91
N THR A 227 4.19 33.43 4.21
CA THR A 227 3.14 32.98 5.13
C THR A 227 1.85 32.64 4.37
N ASN A 228 1.92 32.58 3.03
CA ASN A 228 0.79 32.37 2.15
C ASN A 228 0.39 30.89 2.11
N THR A 229 -0.69 30.60 2.81
CA THR A 229 -1.25 29.26 2.96
C THR A 229 -2.47 29.08 2.08
N ARG A 230 -2.45 28.04 1.24
CA ARG A 230 -3.62 27.57 0.49
C ARG A 230 -4.26 26.42 1.25
N ALA A 231 -5.57 26.41 1.31
CA ALA A 231 -6.30 25.23 1.76
C ALA A 231 -6.13 24.09 0.74
N ILE A 232 -6.45 24.39 -0.53
CA ILE A 232 -6.35 23.46 -1.66
C ILE A 232 -5.50 24.10 -2.74
N TRP A 233 -4.58 23.34 -3.34
CA TRP A 233 -3.85 23.75 -4.53
C TRP A 233 -3.88 22.66 -5.60
N SER A 234 -4.79 22.78 -6.58
CA SER A 234 -4.95 21.84 -7.68
C SER A 234 -4.07 22.25 -8.87
N TRP A 235 -3.07 21.43 -9.22
CA TRP A 235 -2.10 21.76 -10.28
C TRP A 235 -2.45 21.18 -11.65
N TYR A 236 -3.02 20.00 -11.73
CA TYR A 236 -3.33 19.38 -13.03
C TYR A 236 -4.58 18.55 -12.88
N GLY A 237 -5.48 18.62 -13.87
CA GLY A 237 -6.70 17.83 -13.89
C GLY A 237 -7.74 18.26 -12.85
N GLU A 238 -8.77 17.44 -12.68
CA GLU A 238 -9.89 17.76 -11.81
C GLU A 238 -9.64 17.39 -10.34
N THR A 239 -10.10 18.23 -9.44
CA THR A 239 -10.19 17.95 -8.00
C THR A 239 -11.62 18.19 -7.52
N HIS A 240 -12.23 17.19 -6.92
CA HIS A 240 -13.58 17.27 -6.39
C HIS A 240 -13.54 17.42 -4.86
N LEU A 241 -14.07 18.52 -4.35
CA LEU A 241 -14.29 18.76 -2.93
C LEU A 241 -15.73 18.39 -2.59
N ARG A 242 -15.94 17.48 -1.62
CA ARG A 242 -17.27 17.07 -1.20
C ARG A 242 -17.42 17.06 0.31
N ASN A 243 -18.43 17.73 0.86
CA ASN A 243 -18.67 17.80 2.30
C ASN A 243 -17.44 18.34 3.07
N CYS A 244 -16.77 19.35 2.54
CA CYS A 244 -15.58 19.91 3.15
C CYS A 244 -15.88 21.19 3.92
N ASP A 245 -15.04 21.51 4.90
CA ASP A 245 -15.06 22.74 5.66
C ASP A 245 -13.69 23.41 5.53
N ILE A 246 -13.65 24.58 4.90
CA ILE A 246 -12.40 25.18 4.43
C ILE A 246 -12.28 26.64 4.85
N VAL A 247 -11.25 26.95 5.61
CA VAL A 247 -10.73 28.30 5.78
C VAL A 247 -9.42 28.42 5.00
N GLY A 248 -9.38 29.43 4.12
CA GLY A 248 -8.24 29.79 3.26
C GLY A 248 -8.42 29.44 1.78
N ASP A 249 -7.41 29.76 0.98
CA ASP A 249 -7.57 29.82 -0.47
C ASP A 249 -7.68 28.44 -1.14
N ILE A 250 -8.64 28.32 -2.06
CA ILE A 250 -8.72 27.24 -3.03
C ILE A 250 -8.11 27.76 -4.33
N ALA A 251 -6.93 27.26 -4.68
CA ALA A 251 -6.17 27.74 -5.82
C ALA A 251 -6.02 26.66 -6.90
N THR A 252 -5.93 27.11 -8.15
CA THR A 252 -5.59 26.28 -9.31
C THR A 252 -4.38 26.84 -10.05
N ILE A 253 -3.66 25.98 -10.75
CA ILE A 253 -2.58 26.34 -11.68
C ILE A 253 -2.47 25.24 -12.75
N ASP A 254 -1.69 25.44 -13.82
CA ASP A 254 -1.34 24.44 -14.85
C ASP A 254 -2.49 23.57 -15.41
N GLY A 255 -3.69 24.13 -15.52
CA GLY A 255 -4.88 23.41 -16.02
C GLY A 255 -5.60 22.56 -14.97
N GLY A 256 -5.25 22.72 -13.69
CA GLY A 256 -6.03 22.21 -12.58
C GLY A 256 -7.39 22.90 -12.46
N THR A 257 -8.41 22.14 -12.05
CA THR A 257 -9.75 22.65 -11.76
C THR A 257 -10.24 22.12 -10.41
N VAL A 258 -11.21 22.83 -9.83
CA VAL A 258 -11.85 22.43 -8.58
C VAL A 258 -13.37 22.50 -8.75
N THR A 259 -14.06 21.45 -8.32
CA THR A 259 -15.53 21.45 -8.17
C THR A 259 -15.90 21.25 -6.73
N GLU A 260 -16.90 21.98 -6.24
CA GLU A 260 -17.35 21.91 -4.85
C GLU A 260 -18.77 21.32 -4.78
N THR A 261 -19.01 20.43 -3.83
CA THR A 261 -20.33 19.86 -3.55
C THR A 261 -20.54 19.80 -2.05
N ASN A 262 -21.51 20.55 -1.53
CA ASN A 262 -21.78 20.64 -0.09
C ASN A 262 -20.52 21.05 0.71
N THR A 263 -19.69 21.94 0.16
CA THR A 263 -18.50 22.48 0.81
C THR A 263 -18.81 23.84 1.42
N ARG A 264 -18.41 24.07 2.68
CA ARG A 264 -18.53 25.37 3.36
C ARG A 264 -17.15 26.02 3.39
N THR A 265 -17.11 27.32 3.08
CA THR A 265 -15.86 28.09 3.02
C THR A 265 -15.92 29.35 3.89
N GLY A 266 -14.75 29.84 4.31
CA GLY A 266 -14.63 31.07 5.09
C GLY A 266 -15.34 30.97 6.45
N GLU A 267 -16.08 32.00 6.82
CA GLU A 267 -16.78 32.07 8.12
C GLU A 267 -17.87 31.00 8.30
N ALA A 268 -18.36 30.40 7.21
CA ALA A 268 -19.38 29.35 7.27
C ALA A 268 -18.80 27.96 7.58
N ALA A 269 -17.47 27.79 7.51
CA ALA A 269 -16.81 26.52 7.74
C ALA A 269 -16.87 26.11 9.23
N ASP A 270 -17.19 24.84 9.49
CA ASP A 270 -17.05 24.22 10.80
C ASP A 270 -15.65 23.64 10.94
N LEU A 271 -14.81 24.28 11.76
CA LEU A 271 -13.43 23.87 11.97
C LEU A 271 -13.27 22.71 12.96
N THR A 272 -14.36 22.07 13.38
CA THR A 272 -14.31 20.87 14.22
C THR A 272 -13.67 19.72 13.44
N PRO A 273 -12.55 19.14 13.89
CA PRO A 273 -11.92 18.01 13.20
C PRO A 273 -12.90 16.85 12.97
N PRO A 274 -12.89 16.20 11.80
CA PRO A 274 -13.82 15.11 11.52
C PRO A 274 -13.69 13.97 12.54
N LYS A 275 -14.82 13.40 12.94
CA LYS A 275 -14.85 12.25 13.84
C LYS A 275 -14.09 11.09 13.21
N GLY A 276 -13.06 10.58 13.88
CA GLY A 276 -12.20 9.54 13.33
C GLY A 276 -10.75 9.96 13.20
N VAL A 277 -10.50 11.25 13.06
CA VAL A 277 -9.17 11.82 12.94
C VAL A 277 -8.45 11.77 14.29
N PRO A 278 -7.21 11.26 14.35
CA PRO A 278 -6.43 11.29 15.57
C PRO A 278 -5.98 12.71 15.88
N MET A 279 -6.12 13.13 17.14
CA MET A 279 -5.72 14.45 17.62
C MET A 279 -4.44 14.42 18.47
N SER A 280 -3.81 13.26 18.61
CA SER A 280 -2.46 13.10 19.15
C SER A 280 -1.74 11.92 18.51
N ALA A 281 -0.42 11.87 18.68
CA ALA A 281 0.40 10.76 18.21
C ALA A 281 -0.03 9.43 18.85
N GLU A 282 -0.30 9.42 20.15
CA GLU A 282 -0.77 8.23 20.86
C GLU A 282 -2.16 7.78 20.41
N GLN A 283 -3.08 8.70 20.08
CA GLN A 283 -4.40 8.36 19.53
C GLN A 283 -4.30 7.72 18.13
N ALA A 284 -3.37 8.19 17.30
CA ALA A 284 -3.08 7.56 16.02
C ALA A 284 -2.49 6.17 16.25
N ALA A 285 -1.42 6.06 17.04
CA ALA A 285 -0.68 4.82 17.28
C ALA A 285 -1.57 3.70 17.82
N SER A 286 -2.46 4.00 18.76
CA SER A 286 -3.39 3.03 19.37
C SER A 286 -4.58 2.65 18.49
N GLY A 287 -4.84 3.35 17.39
CA GLY A 287 -6.08 3.15 16.62
C GLY A 287 -7.35 3.71 17.30
N ALA A 288 -7.22 4.38 18.45
CA ALA A 288 -8.35 4.89 19.23
C ALA A 288 -9.17 5.96 18.48
N GLY A 289 -8.52 6.72 17.58
CA GLY A 289 -9.16 7.72 16.72
C GLY A 289 -10.21 7.14 15.75
N GLY A 290 -9.93 6.01 15.10
CA GLY A 290 -10.72 5.44 13.98
C GLY A 290 -12.06 4.77 14.33
N SER A 291 -12.64 5.09 15.48
CA SER A 291 -13.56 4.22 16.22
C SER A 291 -14.99 4.03 15.67
N SER A 292 -15.29 4.37 14.42
CA SER A 292 -16.61 4.07 13.82
C SER A 292 -16.58 2.90 12.82
N GLY A 293 -15.49 2.73 12.05
CA GLY A 293 -15.35 1.64 11.07
C GLY A 293 -14.86 0.34 11.71
N ASN A 294 -13.78 0.42 12.50
CA ASN A 294 -13.11 -0.76 13.04
C ASN A 294 -13.82 -1.39 14.24
N ARG A 295 -14.61 -0.65 15.03
CA ARG A 295 -15.44 -1.29 16.07
C ARG A 295 -16.55 -2.15 15.46
N LYS A 296 -17.11 -1.75 14.31
CA LYS A 296 -18.08 -2.59 13.57
C LYS A 296 -17.39 -3.77 12.91
N GLN A 297 -16.26 -3.60 12.23
CA GLN A 297 -15.54 -4.71 11.60
C GLN A 297 -14.92 -5.69 12.61
N ALA A 298 -14.31 -5.21 13.71
CA ALA A 298 -13.77 -6.10 14.75
C ALA A 298 -14.88 -6.78 15.57
N ALA A 299 -16.02 -6.11 15.80
CA ALA A 299 -17.20 -6.75 16.38
C ALA A 299 -17.83 -7.75 15.39
N GLN A 300 -17.88 -7.43 14.09
CA GLN A 300 -18.37 -8.33 13.04
C GLN A 300 -17.44 -9.51 12.84
N GLN A 301 -16.11 -9.36 12.90
CA GLN A 301 -15.15 -10.47 12.87
C GLN A 301 -15.25 -11.31 14.15
N LYS A 302 -15.37 -10.70 15.34
CA LYS A 302 -15.66 -11.44 16.59
C LYS A 302 -16.99 -12.19 16.51
N GLN A 303 -18.03 -11.57 15.94
CA GLN A 303 -19.35 -12.17 15.78
C GLN A 303 -19.37 -13.23 14.67
N ALA A 304 -18.63 -13.04 13.58
CA ALA A 304 -18.48 -13.99 12.48
C ALA A 304 -17.67 -15.21 12.92
N LYS A 305 -16.61 -15.01 13.71
CA LYS A 305 -15.85 -16.07 14.38
C LYS A 305 -16.71 -16.82 15.41
N ALA A 306 -17.56 -16.12 16.17
CA ALA A 306 -18.55 -16.74 17.05
C ALA A 306 -19.66 -17.49 16.29
N GLN A 307 -20.00 -17.07 15.07
CA GLN A 307 -20.93 -17.74 14.17
C GLN A 307 -20.27 -18.84 13.32
N GLY A 308 -18.96 -19.05 13.47
CA GLY A 308 -18.19 -20.07 12.75
C GLY A 308 -17.87 -19.75 11.29
N LEU A 309 -18.04 -18.51 10.82
CA LEU A 309 -17.81 -18.06 9.44
C LEU A 309 -16.74 -16.97 9.37
N PRO A 310 -15.47 -17.25 9.72
CA PRO A 310 -14.45 -16.23 9.93
C PRO A 310 -14.01 -15.51 8.65
N ASN A 311 -14.26 -16.07 7.47
CA ASN A 311 -13.76 -15.53 6.22
C ASN A 311 -14.81 -14.72 5.47
N VAL A 312 -14.36 -13.72 4.71
CA VAL A 312 -15.20 -12.87 3.86
C VAL A 312 -14.61 -12.80 2.45
N LEU A 313 -15.37 -13.21 1.44
CA LEU A 313 -15.06 -12.93 0.04
C LEU A 313 -15.95 -11.78 -0.44
N SER A 314 -15.37 -10.75 -1.05
CA SER A 314 -16.10 -9.65 -1.69
C SER A 314 -15.69 -9.51 -3.15
N ILE A 315 -16.67 -9.28 -4.01
CA ILE A 315 -16.56 -9.25 -5.46
C ILE A 315 -17.20 -7.93 -5.89
N SER A 316 -16.39 -7.00 -6.38
CA SER A 316 -16.84 -5.64 -6.71
C SER A 316 -16.64 -5.34 -8.19
N SER A 317 -17.66 -4.79 -8.84
CA SER A 317 -17.55 -4.19 -10.17
C SER A 317 -17.82 -2.69 -10.08
N SER A 318 -16.99 -1.88 -10.73
CA SER A 318 -17.27 -0.46 -10.93
C SER A 318 -18.10 -0.20 -12.20
N ASP A 319 -18.24 -1.20 -13.07
CA ASP A 319 -18.98 -1.11 -14.31
C ASP A 319 -20.40 -1.66 -14.11
N ALA A 320 -21.40 -0.77 -14.15
CA ALA A 320 -22.81 -1.12 -14.05
C ALA A 320 -23.42 -1.57 -15.39
N SER A 321 -22.67 -1.49 -16.49
CA SER A 321 -23.13 -1.86 -17.84
C SER A 321 -22.71 -3.25 -18.29
N THR A 322 -21.71 -3.84 -17.63
CA THR A 322 -21.18 -5.17 -17.95
C THR A 322 -21.21 -6.06 -16.71
N GLU A 323 -21.89 -7.20 -16.81
CA GLU A 323 -21.90 -8.21 -15.75
C GLU A 323 -20.60 -9.01 -15.70
N ALA A 324 -20.11 -9.23 -14.48
CA ALA A 324 -19.07 -10.20 -14.19
C ALA A 324 -19.68 -11.38 -13.42
N ASN A 325 -19.73 -12.54 -14.08
CA ASN A 325 -20.28 -13.77 -13.53
C ASN A 325 -19.21 -14.48 -12.69
N TYR A 326 -19.59 -14.97 -11.51
CA TYR A 326 -18.67 -15.68 -10.64
C TYR A 326 -19.28 -16.97 -10.09
N GLU A 327 -18.40 -17.93 -9.82
CA GLU A 327 -18.73 -19.13 -9.07
C GLU A 327 -17.58 -19.46 -8.11
N PHE A 328 -17.91 -19.84 -6.88
CA PHE A 328 -16.90 -20.33 -5.93
C PHE A 328 -17.43 -21.44 -5.04
N GLU A 329 -16.51 -22.24 -4.50
CA GLU A 329 -16.81 -23.33 -3.58
C GLU A 329 -15.98 -23.20 -2.31
N VAL A 330 -16.61 -23.48 -1.16
CA VAL A 330 -15.96 -23.53 0.14
C VAL A 330 -16.20 -24.88 0.83
N THR A 331 -15.26 -25.30 1.66
CA THR A 331 -15.41 -26.55 2.45
C THR A 331 -16.42 -26.44 3.60
N GLY A 332 -16.78 -25.22 3.99
CA GLY A 332 -17.69 -24.96 5.09
C GLY A 332 -19.00 -24.31 4.66
N LYS A 333 -19.75 -23.78 5.64
CA LYS A 333 -20.97 -23.03 5.38
C LYS A 333 -20.63 -21.68 4.74
N VAL A 334 -21.55 -21.16 3.92
CA VAL A 334 -21.45 -19.82 3.32
C VAL A 334 -22.80 -19.11 3.40
N LYS A 335 -22.78 -17.79 3.55
CA LYS A 335 -23.97 -16.92 3.52
C LYS A 335 -23.62 -15.56 2.93
N LYS A 336 -24.61 -14.85 2.39
CA LYS A 336 -24.45 -13.46 1.94
C LYS A 336 -24.11 -12.53 3.10
N SER A 337 -23.30 -11.53 2.82
CA SER A 337 -22.78 -10.51 3.73
C SER A 337 -23.01 -9.13 3.16
N THR A 338 -23.11 -8.13 4.04
CA THR A 338 -23.17 -6.71 3.64
C THR A 338 -21.82 -6.00 3.79
N GLU A 339 -20.74 -6.75 4.00
CA GLU A 339 -19.40 -6.17 4.03
C GLU A 339 -19.05 -5.45 2.73
N ARG A 340 -18.22 -4.41 2.80
CA ARG A 340 -17.89 -3.53 1.66
C ARG A 340 -19.11 -3.01 0.87
N GLY A 341 -20.25 -2.82 1.56
CA GLY A 341 -21.49 -2.37 0.92
C GLY A 341 -22.20 -3.45 0.11
N GLY A 342 -21.85 -4.72 0.38
CA GLY A 342 -22.37 -5.90 -0.30
C GLY A 342 -23.89 -5.95 -0.31
N SER A 343 -24.47 -6.24 -1.46
CA SER A 343 -25.90 -6.50 -1.57
C SER A 343 -26.24 -7.86 -0.93
N LYS A 344 -27.44 -7.98 -0.36
CA LYS A 344 -28.05 -9.28 -0.05
C LYS A 344 -29.20 -9.52 -1.03
N SER A 345 -28.94 -9.33 -2.32
CA SER A 345 -29.89 -9.64 -3.38
C SER A 345 -30.31 -11.11 -3.28
N LYS A 346 -31.40 -11.50 -3.95
CA LYS A 346 -31.80 -12.92 -4.07
C LYS A 346 -31.30 -13.58 -5.35
N GLU A 347 -30.50 -12.86 -6.14
CA GLU A 347 -30.10 -13.29 -7.49
C GLU A 347 -29.02 -14.38 -7.41
N ASP A 348 -28.04 -14.25 -6.51
CA ASP A 348 -27.06 -15.31 -6.34
C ASP A 348 -27.64 -16.54 -5.66
N THR A 349 -27.24 -17.70 -6.17
CA THR A 349 -27.61 -19.02 -5.67
C THR A 349 -26.53 -19.52 -4.71
N ILE A 350 -26.96 -20.08 -3.57
CA ILE A 350 -26.08 -20.72 -2.59
C ILE A 350 -26.59 -22.14 -2.34
N GLU A 351 -25.80 -23.13 -2.74
CA GLU A 351 -26.14 -24.54 -2.58
C GLU A 351 -24.93 -25.32 -2.04
N ASN A 352 -25.06 -25.92 -0.85
CA ASN A 352 -24.06 -26.82 -0.26
C ASN A 352 -22.60 -26.31 -0.21
N GLY A 353 -22.39 -24.99 -0.04
CA GLY A 353 -21.04 -24.40 -0.02
C GLY A 353 -20.56 -23.90 -1.39
N THR A 354 -21.33 -24.15 -2.44
CA THR A 354 -21.15 -23.54 -3.77
C THR A 354 -22.00 -22.28 -3.88
N VAL A 355 -21.43 -21.23 -4.47
CA VAL A 355 -22.09 -19.97 -4.73
C VAL A 355 -21.91 -19.63 -6.20
N SER A 356 -23.00 -19.26 -6.87
CA SER A 356 -23.00 -18.74 -8.25
C SER A 356 -23.78 -17.43 -8.28
N GLY A 357 -23.20 -16.39 -8.88
CA GLY A 357 -23.78 -15.05 -8.91
C GLY A 357 -23.17 -14.17 -10.00
N ALA A 358 -23.63 -12.92 -10.07
CA ALA A 358 -23.14 -11.93 -11.02
C ALA A 358 -23.11 -10.54 -10.39
N VAL A 359 -22.09 -9.75 -10.71
CA VAL A 359 -21.99 -8.35 -10.26
C VAL A 359 -21.86 -7.41 -11.47
N ALA A 360 -22.76 -6.43 -11.54
CA ALA A 360 -22.70 -5.30 -12.48
C ALA A 360 -22.90 -4.00 -11.70
N GLY A 361 -21.80 -3.33 -11.40
CA GLY A 361 -21.79 -2.19 -10.47
C GLY A 361 -22.02 -2.63 -9.02
N GLY A 362 -21.30 -2.00 -8.09
CA GLY A 362 -21.42 -2.32 -6.67
C GLY A 362 -20.63 -3.55 -6.24
N THR A 363 -21.09 -4.23 -5.19
CA THR A 363 -20.37 -5.32 -4.52
C THR A 363 -21.33 -6.42 -4.10
N ASP A 364 -20.90 -7.67 -4.27
CA ASP A 364 -21.44 -8.82 -3.57
C ASP A 364 -20.42 -9.34 -2.56
N SER A 365 -20.90 -9.73 -1.37
CA SER A 365 -20.03 -10.23 -0.30
C SER A 365 -20.61 -11.47 0.36
N TYR A 366 -19.72 -12.34 0.80
CA TYR A 366 -20.06 -13.65 1.37
C TYR A 366 -19.20 -13.94 2.60
N GLN A 367 -19.85 -14.32 3.70
CA GLN A 367 -19.18 -14.86 4.89
C GLN A 367 -19.15 -16.37 4.81
N PHE A 368 -17.99 -16.99 5.03
CA PHE A 368 -17.83 -18.43 4.92
C PHE A 368 -16.91 -19.06 5.98
N ALA A 369 -17.13 -20.35 6.23
CA ALA A 369 -16.28 -21.21 7.03
C ALA A 369 -15.38 -22.06 6.13
N GLY A 370 -14.27 -22.54 6.70
CA GLY A 370 -13.35 -23.41 5.97
C GLY A 370 -12.54 -22.64 4.93
N THR A 371 -12.13 -23.35 3.89
CA THR A 371 -11.25 -22.87 2.84
C THR A 371 -11.99 -22.77 1.52
N LEU A 372 -11.57 -21.82 0.69
CA LEU A 372 -12.04 -21.70 -0.69
C LEU A 372 -11.30 -22.73 -1.54
N THR A 373 -12.03 -23.59 -2.25
CA THR A 373 -11.50 -24.74 -3.00
C THR A 373 -11.61 -24.58 -4.51
N LYS A 374 -12.48 -23.67 -4.95
CA LYS A 374 -12.70 -23.33 -6.36
C LYS A 374 -13.11 -21.87 -6.47
N PHE A 375 -12.61 -21.21 -7.51
CA PHE A 375 -13.06 -19.89 -7.91
C PHE A 375 -13.03 -19.78 -9.43
N SER A 376 -14.06 -19.20 -10.02
CA SER A 376 -14.09 -18.76 -11.41
C SER A 376 -14.77 -17.40 -11.51
N LEU A 377 -14.24 -16.56 -12.37
CA LEU A 377 -14.78 -15.26 -12.71
C LEU A 377 -14.72 -15.10 -14.22
N ASP A 378 -15.86 -14.81 -14.83
CA ASP A 378 -16.01 -14.46 -16.23
C ASP A 378 -16.50 -13.02 -16.34
N GLY A 379 -15.65 -12.14 -16.86
CA GLY A 379 -15.83 -10.69 -16.84
C GLY A 379 -14.88 -9.97 -15.86
N ASN A 380 -15.08 -8.67 -15.72
CA ASN A 380 -14.18 -7.79 -14.97
C ASN A 380 -14.76 -7.46 -13.59
N ALA A 381 -14.17 -8.03 -12.54
CA ALA A 381 -14.46 -7.65 -11.15
C ALA A 381 -13.18 -7.63 -10.30
N THR A 382 -13.18 -6.78 -9.28
CA THR A 382 -12.13 -6.73 -8.25
C THR A 382 -12.52 -7.60 -7.08
N LEU A 383 -11.59 -8.45 -6.64
CA LEU A 383 -11.82 -9.42 -5.58
C LEU A 383 -11.07 -9.06 -4.31
N PHE A 384 -11.72 -9.30 -3.17
CA PHE A 384 -11.12 -9.15 -1.84
C PHE A 384 -11.41 -10.38 -0.99
N LEU A 385 -10.37 -11.00 -0.45
CA LEU A 385 -10.48 -12.05 0.58
C LEU A 385 -10.03 -11.48 1.92
N ASN A 386 -10.92 -11.53 2.92
CA ASN A 386 -10.70 -10.96 4.26
C ASN A 386 -10.24 -9.49 4.21
N GLY A 387 -10.77 -8.73 3.24
CA GLY A 387 -10.41 -7.33 3.02
C GLY A 387 -9.13 -7.09 2.19
N LYS A 388 -8.32 -8.12 1.92
CA LYS A 388 -7.13 -8.02 1.07
C LYS A 388 -7.50 -8.27 -0.40
N ARG A 389 -7.06 -7.41 -1.31
CA ARG A 389 -7.26 -7.61 -2.76
C ARG A 389 -6.53 -8.88 -3.21
N VAL A 390 -7.16 -9.67 -4.07
CA VAL A 390 -6.63 -10.96 -4.55
C VAL A 390 -6.84 -11.10 -6.06
N THR A 391 -5.95 -11.85 -6.72
CA THR A 391 -6.05 -12.15 -8.15
C THR A 391 -7.00 -13.34 -8.37
N PRO A 392 -7.99 -13.24 -9.28
CA PRO A 392 -8.96 -14.31 -9.54
C PRO A 392 -8.32 -15.68 -9.79
N GLY A 393 -7.28 -15.73 -10.63
CA GLY A 393 -6.58 -16.97 -11.00
C GLY A 393 -5.78 -17.63 -9.87
N LYS A 394 -5.59 -16.94 -8.73
CA LYS A 394 -4.93 -17.49 -7.54
C LYS A 394 -5.93 -17.95 -6.46
N LEU A 395 -7.20 -17.55 -6.56
CA LEU A 395 -8.23 -17.95 -5.60
C LEU A 395 -8.62 -19.42 -5.76
N GLY A 396 -8.87 -20.08 -4.63
CA GLY A 396 -9.22 -21.50 -4.60
C GLY A 396 -8.02 -22.42 -4.73
N LEU A 397 -6.79 -21.87 -4.68
CA LEU A 397 -5.54 -22.61 -4.75
C LEU A 397 -4.78 -22.50 -3.41
N PRO A 398 -5.22 -23.21 -2.35
CA PRO A 398 -4.77 -23.00 -0.97
C PRO A 398 -3.36 -23.52 -0.66
N LYS A 399 -2.75 -24.28 -1.59
CA LYS A 399 -1.43 -24.88 -1.40
C LYS A 399 -0.44 -24.19 -2.30
N THR A 400 0.76 -23.93 -1.80
CA THR A 400 1.88 -23.45 -2.61
C THR A 400 2.91 -24.54 -2.74
N LEU A 401 3.45 -24.75 -3.94
CA LEU A 401 4.65 -25.53 -4.21
C LEU A 401 5.74 -24.59 -4.68
N VAL A 402 6.87 -24.58 -3.98
CA VAL A 402 8.06 -23.81 -4.35
C VAL A 402 9.17 -24.78 -4.73
N ILE A 403 9.82 -24.55 -5.87
CA ILE A 403 10.97 -25.28 -6.38
C ILE A 403 12.17 -24.34 -6.39
N ASP A 404 13.19 -24.61 -5.58
CA ASP A 404 14.37 -23.75 -5.41
C ASP A 404 15.64 -24.42 -5.93
N GLY A 405 16.20 -23.81 -6.98
CA GLY A 405 17.47 -24.20 -7.59
C GLY A 405 18.68 -23.44 -7.04
N SER A 406 18.51 -22.41 -6.20
CA SER A 406 19.59 -21.49 -5.76
C SER A 406 20.74 -22.15 -5.00
N LYS A 407 20.56 -23.40 -4.56
CA LYS A 407 21.58 -24.21 -3.88
C LYS A 407 22.03 -25.44 -4.68
N GLY A 408 21.50 -25.63 -5.88
CA GLY A 408 21.83 -26.73 -6.77
C GLY A 408 23.01 -26.39 -7.67
N ASP A 409 23.84 -27.39 -7.96
CA ASP A 409 24.88 -27.27 -8.97
C ASP A 409 24.26 -27.51 -10.36
N GLY A 410 23.96 -26.43 -11.09
CA GLY A 410 23.48 -26.49 -12.47
C GLY A 410 21.95 -26.51 -12.62
N VAL A 411 21.48 -26.86 -13.82
CA VAL A 411 20.05 -26.86 -14.16
C VAL A 411 19.35 -28.01 -13.47
N SER A 412 18.25 -27.75 -12.78
CA SER A 412 17.32 -28.77 -12.32
C SER A 412 16.02 -28.70 -13.11
N THR A 413 15.52 -29.83 -13.58
CA THR A 413 14.20 -29.91 -14.22
C THR A 413 13.21 -30.56 -13.27
N TYR A 414 11.94 -30.18 -13.37
CA TYR A 414 10.89 -30.76 -12.54
C TYR A 414 9.61 -31.02 -13.32
N SER A 415 8.84 -31.99 -12.84
CA SER A 415 7.47 -32.25 -13.28
C SER A 415 6.61 -32.62 -12.07
N PHE A 416 5.39 -32.11 -12.01
CA PHE A 416 4.45 -32.51 -10.96
C PHE A 416 3.01 -32.55 -11.44
N ASP A 417 2.19 -33.33 -10.73
CA ASP A 417 0.75 -33.50 -10.98
C ASP A 417 -0.05 -33.13 -9.73
N VAL A 418 -1.15 -32.39 -9.90
CA VAL A 418 -2.05 -32.02 -8.80
C VAL A 418 -3.43 -32.66 -8.94
N GLY A 419 -4.15 -32.76 -7.83
CA GLY A 419 -5.52 -33.25 -7.80
C GLY A 419 -6.54 -32.25 -8.36
N GLY A 420 -6.31 -30.96 -8.14
CA GLY A 420 -7.17 -29.85 -8.53
C GLY A 420 -6.59 -29.00 -9.65
N SER A 421 -6.77 -27.68 -9.54
CA SER A 421 -6.23 -26.69 -10.47
C SER A 421 -4.83 -26.24 -10.03
N VAL A 422 -4.05 -25.67 -10.94
CA VAL A 422 -2.72 -25.12 -10.67
C VAL A 422 -2.49 -23.85 -11.49
N ALA A 423 -1.85 -22.86 -10.88
CA ALA A 423 -1.41 -21.63 -11.50
C ALA A 423 0.01 -21.29 -11.03
N LYS A 424 0.76 -20.53 -11.84
CA LYS A 424 2.05 -19.98 -11.42
C LYS A 424 1.83 -18.91 -10.34
N ASP A 425 2.80 -18.78 -9.44
CA ASP A 425 2.80 -17.76 -8.39
C ASP A 425 4.03 -16.86 -8.51
N ASP A 426 3.86 -15.75 -9.22
CA ASP A 426 4.87 -14.69 -9.40
C ASP A 426 5.29 -14.01 -8.09
N ASP A 427 4.48 -14.10 -7.03
CA ASP A 427 4.81 -13.52 -5.73
C ASP A 427 5.94 -14.31 -5.02
N LEU A 428 6.10 -15.60 -5.36
CA LEU A 428 6.99 -16.54 -4.66
C LEU A 428 8.05 -17.19 -5.56
N GLY A 429 7.98 -16.95 -6.87
CA GLY A 429 8.91 -17.54 -7.82
C GLY A 429 8.80 -16.92 -9.21
N SER A 430 9.75 -17.26 -10.07
CA SER A 430 9.81 -16.74 -11.42
C SER A 430 8.68 -17.29 -12.28
N ILE A 431 8.18 -16.46 -13.21
CA ILE A 431 7.35 -16.90 -14.31
C ILE A 431 8.18 -16.80 -15.57
N ASN A 432 8.53 -17.93 -16.15
CA ASN A 432 9.30 -17.97 -17.38
C ASN A 432 8.72 -18.99 -18.37
N ASP A 433 9.16 -18.91 -19.62
CA ASP A 433 8.67 -19.74 -20.73
C ASP A 433 9.13 -21.20 -20.65
N PHE A 434 10.06 -21.53 -19.76
CA PHE A 434 10.47 -22.92 -19.53
C PHE A 434 9.48 -23.68 -18.64
N ASP A 435 8.54 -22.96 -18.03
CA ASP A 435 7.52 -23.52 -17.16
C ASP A 435 6.18 -23.62 -17.89
N THR A 436 5.68 -24.84 -18.04
CA THR A 436 4.47 -25.17 -18.79
C THR A 436 3.45 -25.82 -17.89
N ILE A 437 2.20 -25.35 -17.97
CA ILE A 437 1.05 -25.96 -17.32
C ILE A 437 0.15 -26.56 -18.41
N SER A 438 -0.08 -27.87 -18.34
CA SER A 438 -0.98 -28.59 -19.24
C SER A 438 -2.03 -29.32 -18.40
N GLY A 439 -3.17 -28.65 -18.18
CA GLY A 439 -4.22 -29.13 -17.29
C GLY A 439 -3.72 -29.18 -15.85
N LYS A 440 -3.59 -30.40 -15.29
CA LYS A 440 -3.16 -30.63 -13.90
C LYS A 440 -1.67 -30.98 -13.77
N ARG A 441 -0.95 -31.00 -14.88
CA ARG A 441 0.47 -31.32 -14.95
C ARG A 441 1.27 -30.05 -15.20
N VAL A 442 2.36 -29.91 -14.46
CA VAL A 442 3.35 -28.85 -14.63
C VAL A 442 4.70 -29.45 -14.98
N LYS A 443 5.44 -28.80 -15.87
CA LYS A 443 6.85 -29.08 -16.16
C LYS A 443 7.62 -27.78 -16.18
N GLY A 444 8.81 -27.76 -15.59
CA GLY A 444 9.62 -26.55 -15.53
C GLY A 444 11.09 -26.83 -15.27
N ARG A 445 11.88 -25.75 -15.12
CA ARG A 445 13.29 -25.86 -14.73
C ARG A 445 13.76 -24.63 -13.95
N VAL A 446 14.65 -24.87 -12.99
CA VAL A 446 15.35 -23.84 -12.23
C VAL A 446 16.87 -23.96 -12.41
N ILE A 447 17.59 -22.84 -12.28
CA ILE A 447 19.07 -22.78 -12.31
C ILE A 447 19.57 -22.14 -11.02
N ASP A 448 19.56 -20.80 -10.94
CA ASP A 448 19.92 -20.01 -9.75
C ASP A 448 18.74 -19.09 -9.40
N GLY A 449 17.70 -19.69 -8.84
CA GLY A 449 16.42 -19.04 -8.60
C GLY A 449 15.35 -20.01 -8.14
N THR A 450 14.12 -19.53 -8.10
CA THR A 450 12.98 -20.23 -7.55
C THR A 450 11.80 -20.11 -8.49
N ASP A 451 11.04 -21.20 -8.68
CA ASP A 451 9.73 -21.18 -9.30
C ASP A 451 8.68 -21.53 -8.26
N ALA A 452 7.49 -20.94 -8.38
CA ALA A 452 6.41 -21.19 -7.44
C ALA A 452 5.06 -21.35 -8.14
N TYR A 453 4.22 -22.18 -7.53
CA TYR A 453 2.91 -22.55 -8.03
C TYR A 453 1.91 -22.58 -6.89
N ARG A 454 0.71 -22.09 -7.14
CA ARG A 454 -0.45 -22.33 -6.27
C ARG A 454 -1.30 -23.44 -6.87
N PHE A 455 -1.81 -24.33 -6.03
CA PHE A 455 -2.65 -25.43 -6.47
C PHE A 455 -3.72 -25.83 -5.46
N SER A 456 -4.72 -26.55 -5.94
CA SER A 456 -5.75 -27.20 -5.14
C SER A 456 -5.72 -28.73 -5.26
N GLY A 457 -6.40 -29.42 -4.34
CA GLY A 457 -6.29 -30.88 -4.20
C GLY A 457 -4.91 -31.32 -3.73
N ASP A 458 -4.58 -32.60 -3.90
CA ASP A 458 -3.31 -33.16 -3.42
C ASP A 458 -2.22 -33.15 -4.50
N LEU A 459 -0.98 -32.98 -4.07
CA LEU A 459 0.18 -33.21 -4.91
C LEU A 459 0.31 -34.72 -5.14
N LYS A 460 0.05 -35.18 -6.36
CA LYS A 460 -0.03 -36.61 -6.69
C LYS A 460 1.33 -37.22 -7.02
N ARG A 461 2.18 -36.45 -7.69
CA ARG A 461 3.53 -36.85 -8.09
C ARG A 461 4.40 -35.60 -8.20
N ILE A 462 5.65 -35.71 -7.79
CA ILE A 462 6.69 -34.72 -8.06
C ILE A 462 7.97 -35.45 -8.43
N GLU A 463 8.60 -35.00 -9.50
CA GLU A 463 9.90 -35.48 -9.97
C GLU A 463 10.80 -34.26 -10.14
N ILE A 464 12.02 -34.38 -9.61
CA ILE A 464 13.05 -33.36 -9.74
C ILE A 464 14.31 -34.10 -10.17
N ASP A 465 14.87 -33.68 -11.30
CA ASP A 465 16.16 -34.14 -11.80
C ASP A 465 17.16 -32.98 -11.69
N GLY A 466 18.11 -33.10 -10.75
CA GLY A 466 19.07 -32.05 -10.39
C GLY A 466 19.12 -31.77 -8.89
N GLY A 467 19.79 -30.67 -8.52
CA GLY A 467 20.03 -30.27 -7.13
C GLY A 467 18.92 -29.43 -6.47
N ALA A 468 17.83 -29.12 -7.18
CA ALA A 468 16.76 -28.30 -6.65
C ALA A 468 16.01 -28.98 -5.49
N LYS A 469 15.50 -28.15 -4.58
CA LYS A 469 14.67 -28.58 -3.45
C LYS A 469 13.24 -28.10 -3.64
N ALA A 470 12.28 -28.85 -3.11
CA ALA A 470 10.88 -28.49 -3.17
C ALA A 470 10.21 -28.55 -1.81
N TRP A 471 9.30 -27.61 -1.56
CA TRP A 471 8.44 -27.61 -0.37
C TRP A 471 7.02 -27.22 -0.72
N VAL A 472 6.08 -27.86 -0.03
CA VAL A 472 4.66 -27.54 -0.10
C VAL A 472 4.26 -26.86 1.19
N SER A 473 3.61 -25.71 1.09
CA SER A 473 2.95 -25.04 2.21
C SER A 473 1.44 -25.00 1.99
N VAL A 474 0.68 -24.92 3.08
CA VAL A 474 -0.77 -24.68 3.06
C VAL A 474 -0.98 -23.33 3.72
N GLU A 475 -1.61 -22.38 3.03
CA GLU A 475 -2.03 -21.14 3.68
C GLU A 475 -3.13 -21.46 4.68
N GLN A 476 -2.82 -21.32 5.97
CA GLN A 476 -3.85 -21.26 7.00
C GLN A 476 -4.38 -19.83 7.00
N ASN A 477 -5.60 -19.64 6.48
CA ASN A 477 -6.33 -18.37 6.61
C ASN A 477 -6.48 -18.05 8.10
N GLN A 478 -5.65 -17.14 8.62
CA GLN A 478 -5.79 -16.56 9.96
C GLN A 478 -6.75 -15.38 9.96
#